data_AF-A0A0M4GT50-F1
#
_entry.id   AF-A0A0M4GT50-F1
#
_cell.length_a   1.000
_cell.length_b   1.000
_cell.length_c   1.000
_cell.angle_alpha   90.00
_cell.angle_beta   90.00
_cell.angle_gamma   90.00
#
_symmetry.space_group_name_H-M   'P 1'
#
loop_
_entity.id
_entity.type
_entity.pdbx_description
1 polymer ?
#
loop_
_entity_poly.entity_id
_entity_poly.type
_entity_poly.pdbx_seq_one_letter_code
_entity_poly.pdbx_strand_id
1 'polypeptide(L)'
;MNDADQPPPAPDSDSERRLAEVIAGHFVGARVTEADGARIVELGEGLPVIECRIDTQQDHPPYGVFVFLSIRGGALGEAGALVTASGYGPSPEHALTLAGCNWACAFGPVLLTGIGRPELINTEDPDVELFETTLDGRRHLFAVGHLDRWSDSAQAAGAERQRLGGTSALTRAVLTSGTIPSTRSDRVIALGCFLACGRATSTEVKLGTADWPAAAEVLKRLAPPPDESAGLHMLREWAVLAPLEPAPELTREGLQRTLDLLRACGADPDSEAGWCGARHHGMRLAEPGPANAALPADMNRFLTRIAARGAGPGYGLDPRPIDGRWWHLADAGCGAEWALDLADGAVWLDSRACDDGFARVAPDFTAWYEAWLDNAIHGGGPFARWDHRADAAYQGLARAVHENGADALPRTMTRVRIHSSEGEPLGPCHACERTYARFGVAPEAFTTAPSPGTAPS
;
A
#
# COMPACT_ATOMS: atom_id res chain seq x y z
N MET A 1 -30.08 -22.10 -17.69
CA MET A 1 -30.04 -20.80 -17.01
C MET A 1 -30.19 -21.09 -15.53
N ASN A 2 -29.09 -21.00 -14.78
CA ASN A 2 -29.04 -21.25 -13.35
C ASN A 2 -28.69 -19.89 -12.72
N ASP A 3 -29.49 -19.44 -11.75
CA ASP A 3 -29.41 -18.14 -11.07
C ASP A 3 -28.20 -18.05 -10.09
N ALA A 4 -27.04 -18.61 -10.44
CA ALA A 4 -25.89 -18.74 -9.55
C ALA A 4 -24.76 -17.71 -9.80
N ASP A 5 -24.93 -16.75 -10.72
CA ASP A 5 -23.90 -15.78 -11.10
C ASP A 5 -24.29 -14.31 -10.84
N GLN A 6 -25.28 -14.05 -9.98
CA GLN A 6 -25.50 -12.68 -9.51
C GLN A 6 -24.56 -12.37 -8.34
N PRO A 7 -23.73 -11.31 -8.43
CA PRO A 7 -22.99 -10.84 -7.25
C PRO A 7 -23.99 -10.50 -6.14
N PRO A 8 -23.65 -10.74 -4.86
CA PRO A 8 -24.53 -10.42 -3.76
C PRO A 8 -24.94 -8.94 -3.83
N PRO A 9 -26.19 -8.60 -3.48
CA PRO A 9 -26.64 -7.22 -3.47
C PRO A 9 -25.68 -6.39 -2.61
N ALA A 10 -25.31 -5.21 -3.11
CA ALA A 10 -24.47 -4.29 -2.35
C ALA A 10 -25.12 -4.05 -0.96
N PRO A 11 -24.32 -4.09 0.12
CA PRO A 11 -24.84 -3.87 1.46
C PRO A 11 -25.54 -2.51 1.51
N ASP A 12 -26.70 -2.47 2.19
CA ASP A 12 -27.49 -1.24 2.33
C ASP A 12 -26.67 -0.18 3.07
N SER A 13 -26.82 1.09 2.67
CA SER A 13 -26.14 2.26 3.24
C SER A 13 -26.41 2.40 4.75
N ASP A 14 -27.55 1.88 5.21
CA ASP A 14 -27.93 1.81 6.62
C ASP A 14 -27.08 0.79 7.41
N SER A 15 -26.62 -0.28 6.79
CA SER A 15 -25.74 -1.28 7.43
C SER A 15 -24.34 -0.73 7.67
N GLU A 16 -23.76 -0.05 6.69
CA GLU A 16 -22.44 0.60 6.87
C GLU A 16 -22.51 1.72 7.90
N ARG A 17 -23.64 2.44 7.98
CA ARG A 17 -23.87 3.44 9.03
C ARG A 17 -23.87 2.78 10.40
N ARG A 18 -24.61 1.68 10.56
CA ARG A 18 -24.67 0.94 11.83
C ARG A 18 -23.30 0.38 12.23
N LEU A 19 -22.51 -0.10 11.27
CA LEU A 19 -21.13 -0.52 11.51
C LEU A 19 -20.28 0.63 12.07
N ALA A 20 -20.35 1.80 11.43
CA ALA A 20 -19.63 2.99 11.90
C ALA A 20 -20.09 3.44 13.29
N GLU A 21 -21.40 3.40 13.58
CA GLU A 21 -21.96 3.73 14.90
C GLU A 21 -21.48 2.75 15.99
N VAL A 22 -21.45 1.44 15.68
CA VAL A 22 -20.90 0.42 16.57
C VAL A 22 -19.44 0.71 16.87
N ILE A 23 -18.62 0.94 15.84
CA ILE A 23 -17.19 1.24 16.00
C ILE A 23 -16.98 2.52 16.81
N ALA A 24 -17.68 3.61 16.47
CA ALA A 24 -17.57 4.90 17.16
C ALA A 24 -17.87 4.79 18.66
N GLY A 25 -18.82 3.93 19.06
CA GLY A 25 -19.15 3.70 20.48
C GLY A 25 -18.00 3.19 21.35
N HIS A 26 -16.92 2.67 20.76
CA HIS A 26 -15.72 2.21 21.47
C HIS A 26 -14.67 3.30 21.68
N PHE A 27 -14.86 4.51 21.16
CA PHE A 27 -13.89 5.60 21.24
C PHE A 27 -14.49 6.82 21.92
N VAL A 28 -13.80 7.36 22.93
CA VAL A 28 -14.28 8.54 23.68
C VAL A 28 -14.35 9.74 22.75
N GLY A 29 -15.55 10.29 22.55
CA GLY A 29 -15.78 11.50 21.76
C GLY A 29 -15.78 11.29 20.24
N ALA A 30 -15.75 10.03 19.76
CA ALA A 30 -15.83 9.76 18.33
C ALA A 30 -17.24 10.08 17.76
N ARG A 31 -17.26 10.48 16.48
CA ARG A 31 -18.48 10.82 15.75
C ARG A 31 -18.54 10.11 14.41
N VAL A 32 -19.76 9.83 13.95
CA VAL A 32 -20.00 9.26 12.62
C VAL A 32 -20.39 10.37 11.65
N THR A 33 -19.75 10.37 10.48
CA THR A 33 -20.00 11.29 9.36
C THR A 33 -20.13 10.54 8.04
N GLU A 34 -20.60 11.25 7.03
CA GLU A 34 -20.63 10.79 5.64
C GLU A 34 -19.74 11.70 4.79
N ALA A 35 -18.86 11.11 3.97
CA ALA A 35 -18.15 11.81 2.91
C ALA A 35 -18.05 10.90 1.68
N ASP A 36 -18.33 11.44 0.49
CA ASP A 36 -18.26 10.72 -0.79
C ASP A 36 -19.03 9.39 -0.81
N GLY A 37 -20.16 9.33 -0.08
CA GLY A 37 -20.99 8.13 0.07
C GLY A 37 -20.42 7.06 1.00
N ALA A 38 -19.26 7.30 1.63
CA ALA A 38 -18.66 6.41 2.61
C ALA A 38 -18.99 6.83 4.05
N ARG A 39 -19.08 5.84 4.95
CA ARG A 39 -19.34 6.04 6.39
C ARG A 39 -18.02 6.16 7.12
N ILE A 40 -17.81 7.28 7.78
CA ILE A 40 -16.52 7.62 8.41
C ILE A 40 -16.73 7.79 9.91
N VAL A 41 -15.89 7.11 10.70
CA VAL A 41 -15.74 7.36 12.13
C VAL A 41 -14.59 8.34 12.31
N GLU A 42 -14.88 9.51 12.85
CA GLU A 42 -13.86 10.47 13.24
C GLU A 42 -13.55 10.34 14.73
N LEU A 43 -12.28 10.08 15.06
CA LEU A 43 -11.83 9.88 16.44
C LEU A 43 -11.60 11.19 17.20
N GLY A 44 -11.47 12.32 16.48
CA GLY A 44 -11.19 13.64 17.03
C GLY A 44 -10.26 14.46 16.14
N GLU A 45 -10.05 15.73 16.49
CA GLU A 45 -9.17 16.63 15.74
C GLU A 45 -7.72 16.13 15.75
N GLY A 46 -7.08 16.09 14.57
CA GLY A 46 -5.70 15.63 14.39
C GLY A 46 -5.51 14.12 14.55
N LEU A 47 -6.57 13.35 14.78
CA LEU A 47 -6.54 11.89 14.88
C LEU A 47 -6.90 11.23 13.55
N PRO A 48 -6.56 9.94 13.39
CA PRO A 48 -7.00 9.18 12.23
C PRO A 48 -8.53 9.09 12.16
N VAL A 49 -9.04 8.96 10.95
CA VAL A 49 -10.44 8.63 10.64
C VAL A 49 -10.52 7.19 10.14
N ILE A 50 -11.68 6.55 10.32
CA ILE A 50 -11.91 5.16 9.93
C ILE A 50 -13.08 5.12 8.93
N GLU A 51 -12.78 4.88 7.66
CA GLU A 51 -13.78 4.58 6.64
C GLU A 51 -14.25 3.13 6.82
N CYS A 52 -15.54 2.93 7.00
CA CYS A 52 -16.16 1.65 7.28
C CYS A 52 -16.88 1.12 6.04
N ARG A 53 -16.48 -0.07 5.56
CA ARG A 53 -17.12 -0.72 4.42
C ARG A 53 -17.44 -2.17 4.72
N ILE A 54 -18.60 -2.63 4.25
CA ILE A 54 -18.95 -4.05 4.29
C ILE A 54 -18.51 -4.66 2.97
N ASP A 55 -17.65 -5.67 3.03
CA ASP A 55 -17.23 -6.41 1.85
C ASP A 55 -18.28 -7.43 1.45
N THR A 56 -18.55 -8.35 2.37
CA THR A 56 -19.41 -9.49 2.15
C THR A 56 -20.33 -9.67 3.35
N GLN A 57 -21.62 -9.84 3.07
CA GLN A 57 -22.63 -10.23 4.04
C GLN A 57 -23.32 -11.50 3.56
N GLN A 58 -23.26 -12.55 4.38
CA GLN A 58 -23.93 -13.81 4.09
C GLN A 58 -25.44 -13.66 4.34
N ASP A 59 -26.24 -14.23 3.45
CA ASP A 59 -27.70 -14.19 3.45
C ASP A 59 -28.35 -15.43 4.10
N HIS A 60 -27.54 -16.37 4.58
CA HIS A 60 -27.97 -17.64 5.17
C HIS A 60 -27.17 -17.97 6.45
N PRO A 61 -27.76 -18.75 7.39
CA PRO A 61 -27.05 -19.21 8.57
C PRO A 61 -25.89 -20.19 8.26
N PRO A 62 -24.79 -20.17 9.04
CA PRO A 62 -24.48 -19.16 10.05
C PRO A 62 -24.21 -17.81 9.37
N TYR A 63 -24.86 -16.73 9.82
CA TYR A 63 -24.67 -15.43 9.19
C TYR A 63 -23.26 -14.92 9.49
N GLY A 64 -22.59 -14.41 8.47
CA GLY A 64 -21.26 -13.81 8.56
C GLY A 64 -21.23 -12.45 7.89
N VAL A 65 -20.54 -11.50 8.52
CA VAL A 65 -20.26 -10.17 7.95
C VAL A 65 -18.76 -9.96 7.97
N PHE A 66 -18.20 -9.62 6.82
CA PHE A 66 -16.79 -9.30 6.61
C PHE A 66 -16.67 -7.82 6.28
N VAL A 67 -15.80 -7.12 7.01
CA VAL A 67 -15.66 -5.66 6.90
C VAL A 67 -14.23 -5.27 6.53
N PHE A 68 -14.11 -4.22 5.72
CA PHE A 68 -12.88 -3.50 5.45
C PHE A 68 -12.93 -2.14 6.15
N LEU A 69 -11.87 -1.85 6.92
CA LEU A 69 -11.71 -0.59 7.60
C LEU A 69 -10.45 0.10 7.07
N SER A 70 -10.63 1.26 6.44
CA SER A 70 -9.52 2.08 5.96
C SER A 70 -9.27 3.21 6.95
N ILE A 71 -8.11 3.18 7.59
CA ILE A 71 -7.74 4.11 8.66
C ILE A 71 -6.75 5.11 8.07
N ARG A 72 -7.08 6.40 8.02
CA ARG A 72 -6.24 7.42 7.36
C ARG A 72 -6.12 8.69 8.20
N GLY A 73 -5.10 9.48 7.94
CA GLY A 73 -4.86 10.77 8.60
C GLY A 73 -4.15 10.64 9.95
N GLY A 74 -4.09 11.76 10.67
CA GLY A 74 -3.37 11.87 11.94
C GLY A 74 -1.91 11.38 11.86
N ALA A 75 -1.50 10.57 12.83
CA ALA A 75 -0.15 10.03 12.89
C ALA A 75 0.16 8.98 11.80
N LEU A 76 -0.86 8.32 11.23
CA LEU A 76 -0.69 7.36 10.12
C LEU A 76 -0.49 8.05 8.76
N GLY A 77 -0.90 9.32 8.63
CA GLY A 77 -0.88 10.03 7.35
C GLY A 77 -1.93 9.51 6.35
N GLU A 78 -1.92 10.05 5.14
CA GLU A 78 -2.98 9.79 4.14
C GLU A 78 -3.00 8.34 3.64
N ALA A 79 -1.82 7.71 3.52
CA ALA A 79 -1.69 6.30 3.11
C ALA A 79 -2.42 5.36 4.07
N GLY A 80 -2.31 5.64 5.36
CA GLY A 80 -3.09 4.97 6.36
C GLY A 80 -2.80 3.47 6.51
N ALA A 81 -3.84 2.73 6.85
CA ALA A 81 -3.84 1.28 6.99
C ALA A 81 -5.14 0.68 6.44
N LEU A 82 -5.05 -0.56 5.98
CA LEU A 82 -6.23 -1.38 5.66
C LEU A 82 -6.31 -2.56 6.64
N VAL A 83 -7.43 -2.66 7.35
CA VAL A 83 -7.65 -3.72 8.34
C VAL A 83 -8.96 -4.44 8.03
N THR A 84 -8.96 -5.76 8.24
CA THR A 84 -10.15 -6.60 8.09
C THR A 84 -10.62 -7.13 9.42
N ALA A 85 -11.92 -7.32 9.52
CA ALA A 85 -12.53 -8.05 10.63
C ALA A 85 -13.77 -8.79 10.16
N SER A 86 -14.20 -9.76 10.96
CA SER A 86 -15.44 -10.47 10.72
C SER A 86 -16.20 -10.76 12.01
N GLY A 87 -17.51 -10.89 11.85
CA GLY A 87 -18.44 -11.30 12.89
C GLY A 87 -19.39 -12.36 12.34
N TYR A 88 -19.77 -13.30 13.21
CA TYR A 88 -20.69 -14.39 12.89
C TYR A 88 -21.79 -14.44 13.94
N GLY A 89 -23.02 -14.74 13.53
CA GLY A 89 -24.15 -14.63 14.43
C GLY A 89 -25.42 -15.35 13.99
N PRO A 90 -26.42 -15.39 14.89
CA PRO A 90 -27.75 -15.93 14.59
C PRO A 90 -28.58 -15.03 13.68
N SER A 91 -28.13 -13.80 13.39
CA SER A 91 -28.75 -12.87 12.44
C SER A 91 -27.70 -12.00 11.74
N PRO A 92 -28.00 -11.41 10.57
CA PRO A 92 -27.10 -10.46 9.90
C PRO A 92 -26.73 -9.28 10.81
N GLU A 93 -27.70 -8.74 11.55
CA GLU A 93 -27.47 -7.61 12.47
C GLU A 93 -26.51 -7.96 13.62
N HIS A 94 -26.63 -9.18 14.16
CA HIS A 94 -25.74 -9.65 15.19
C HIS A 94 -24.33 -9.85 14.64
N ALA A 95 -24.21 -10.47 13.45
CA ALA A 95 -22.94 -10.66 12.77
C ALA A 95 -22.24 -9.32 12.48
N LEU A 96 -22.98 -8.30 12.02
CA LEU A 96 -22.46 -6.95 11.77
C LEU A 96 -21.98 -6.27 13.05
N THR A 97 -22.81 -6.29 14.10
CA THR A 97 -22.43 -5.72 15.40
C THR A 97 -21.17 -6.38 15.92
N LEU A 98 -21.11 -7.72 15.85
CA LEU A 98 -19.96 -8.48 16.29
C LEU A 98 -18.71 -8.19 15.45
N ALA A 99 -18.84 -7.97 14.14
CA ALA A 99 -17.72 -7.59 13.27
C ALA A 99 -17.09 -6.26 13.72
N GLY A 100 -17.92 -5.25 13.98
CA GLY A 100 -17.50 -3.95 14.49
C GLY A 100 -16.87 -4.03 15.88
N CYS A 101 -17.55 -4.66 16.85
CA CYS A 101 -17.04 -4.81 18.21
C CYS A 101 -15.73 -5.61 18.27
N ASN A 102 -15.62 -6.70 17.50
CA ASN A 102 -14.42 -7.51 17.45
C ASN A 102 -13.20 -6.70 17.03
N TRP A 103 -13.34 -5.88 16.00
CA TRP A 103 -12.26 -4.99 15.57
C TRP A 103 -11.98 -3.92 16.61
N ALA A 104 -13.01 -3.20 17.05
CA ALA A 104 -12.86 -2.05 17.93
C ALA A 104 -12.26 -2.42 19.28
N CYS A 105 -12.65 -3.56 19.86
CA CYS A 105 -12.09 -4.04 21.12
C CYS A 105 -10.64 -4.55 20.98
N ALA A 106 -10.31 -5.25 19.88
CA ALA A 106 -8.99 -5.85 19.71
C ALA A 106 -7.93 -4.86 19.19
N PHE A 107 -8.32 -4.00 18.25
CA PHE A 107 -7.38 -3.15 17.51
C PHE A 107 -7.59 -1.65 17.73
N GLY A 108 -8.74 -1.22 18.26
CA GLY A 108 -8.94 0.17 18.69
C GLY A 108 -7.93 0.62 19.77
N PRO A 109 -7.73 -0.15 20.86
CA PRO A 109 -6.70 0.13 21.86
C PRO A 109 -5.28 0.14 21.31
N VAL A 110 -4.98 -0.76 20.36
CA VAL A 110 -3.67 -0.81 19.68
C VAL A 110 -3.43 0.47 18.89
N LEU A 111 -4.42 0.92 18.12
CA LEU A 111 -4.36 2.17 17.34
C LEU A 111 -4.07 3.34 18.27
N LEU A 112 -4.90 3.53 19.29
CA LEU A 112 -4.79 4.65 20.22
C LEU A 112 -3.48 4.64 21.01
N THR A 113 -3.04 3.48 21.49
CA THR A 113 -1.77 3.34 22.20
C THR A 113 -0.59 3.66 21.27
N GLY A 114 -0.60 3.11 20.05
CA GLY A 114 0.47 3.29 19.07
C GLY A 114 0.61 4.72 18.56
N ILE A 115 -0.48 5.51 18.53
CA ILE A 115 -0.44 6.95 18.21
C ILE A 115 -0.25 7.85 19.44
N GLY A 116 -0.01 7.28 20.62
CA GLY A 116 0.25 8.03 21.85
C GLY A 116 -0.98 8.68 22.48
N ARG A 117 -2.17 8.12 22.26
CA ARG A 117 -3.46 8.60 22.79
C ARG A 117 -4.24 7.52 23.60
N PRO A 118 -3.60 6.75 24.51
CA PRO A 118 -4.26 5.68 25.24
C PRO A 118 -5.41 6.16 26.15
N GLU A 119 -5.44 7.44 26.50
CA GLU A 119 -6.51 8.03 27.32
C GLU A 119 -7.88 8.10 26.62
N LEU A 120 -7.94 7.82 25.31
CA LEU A 120 -9.19 7.75 24.54
C LEU A 120 -9.79 6.34 24.48
N ILE A 121 -9.13 5.35 25.09
CA ILE A 121 -9.57 3.95 25.10
C ILE A 121 -10.77 3.80 26.04
N ASN A 122 -11.89 3.29 25.52
CA ASN A 122 -13.09 2.99 26.29
C ASN A 122 -13.25 1.47 26.58
N THR A 123 -12.37 0.63 26.04
CA THR A 123 -12.37 -0.82 26.29
C THR A 123 -11.85 -1.10 27.69
N GLU A 124 -12.56 -1.91 28.46
CA GLU A 124 -12.11 -2.41 29.77
C GLU A 124 -10.96 -3.41 29.58
N ASP A 125 -9.90 -3.26 30.38
CA ASP A 125 -8.69 -4.11 30.36
C ASP A 125 -8.19 -4.47 28.94
N PRO A 126 -7.78 -3.46 28.13
CA PRO A 126 -7.37 -3.69 26.75
C PRO A 126 -6.10 -4.56 26.68
N ASP A 127 -6.14 -5.60 25.86
CA ASP A 127 -4.98 -6.46 25.61
C ASP A 127 -4.08 -5.84 24.54
N VAL A 128 -3.13 -5.01 24.99
CA VAL A 128 -2.11 -4.38 24.14
C VAL A 128 -0.73 -4.73 24.67
N GLU A 129 0.05 -5.45 23.86
CA GLU A 129 1.46 -5.70 24.14
C GLU A 129 2.32 -4.56 23.61
N LEU A 130 3.24 -4.06 24.44
CA LEU A 130 4.25 -3.08 24.04
C LEU A 130 5.65 -3.70 24.05
N PHE A 131 6.39 -3.52 22.96
CA PHE A 131 7.81 -3.84 22.93
C PHE A 131 8.59 -2.95 21.97
N GLU A 132 9.88 -2.79 22.26
CA GLU A 132 10.81 -2.12 21.35
C GLU A 132 11.56 -3.13 20.48
N THR A 133 11.80 -2.78 19.22
CA THR A 133 12.74 -3.49 18.35
C THR A 133 13.37 -2.53 17.34
N THR A 134 14.38 -3.02 16.62
CA THR A 134 15.12 -2.25 15.61
C THR A 134 14.82 -2.81 14.22
N LEU A 135 14.38 -1.95 13.31
CA LEU A 135 14.22 -2.24 11.88
C LEU A 135 15.22 -1.40 11.09
N ASP A 136 16.06 -2.04 10.27
CA ASP A 136 17.10 -1.37 9.47
C ASP A 136 17.96 -0.35 10.23
N GLY A 137 18.27 -0.65 11.49
CA GLY A 137 19.07 0.22 12.36
C GLY A 137 18.30 1.38 13.01
N ARG A 138 16.97 1.44 12.85
CA ARG A 138 16.07 2.41 13.47
C ARG A 138 15.21 1.76 14.56
N ARG A 139 15.20 2.32 15.76
CA ARG A 139 14.38 1.88 16.89
C ARG A 139 12.92 2.28 16.72
N HIS A 140 12.03 1.35 17.08
CA HIS A 140 10.58 1.53 17.05
C HIS A 140 9.94 0.95 18.30
N LEU A 141 8.86 1.59 18.75
CA LEU A 141 7.91 1.05 19.71
C LEU A 141 6.76 0.40 18.95
N PHE A 142 6.45 -0.85 19.28
CA PHE A 142 5.33 -1.59 18.73
C PHE A 142 4.24 -1.67 19.78
N ALA A 143 3.02 -1.29 19.39
CA ALA A 143 1.80 -1.69 20.07
C ALA A 143 1.15 -2.80 19.26
N VAL A 144 0.88 -3.96 19.88
CA VAL A 144 0.34 -5.14 19.19
C VAL A 144 -0.88 -5.67 19.92
N GLY A 145 -1.90 -6.02 19.15
CA GLY A 145 -3.06 -6.76 19.64
C GLY A 145 -3.36 -7.93 18.70
N HIS A 146 -4.29 -8.78 19.10
CA HIS A 146 -4.63 -9.99 18.37
C HIS A 146 -6.14 -10.24 18.32
N LEU A 147 -6.57 -10.99 17.30
CA LEU A 147 -7.96 -11.37 17.10
C LEU A 147 -8.04 -12.76 16.48
N ASP A 148 -8.42 -13.76 17.29
CA ASP A 148 -8.44 -15.15 16.88
C ASP A 148 -9.86 -15.64 16.56
N ARG A 149 -9.94 -16.48 15.53
CA ARG A 149 -11.18 -17.15 15.11
C ARG A 149 -10.91 -18.63 14.88
N TRP A 150 -11.95 -19.43 15.05
CA TRP A 150 -11.87 -20.88 14.90
C TRP A 150 -13.19 -21.41 14.34
N SER A 151 -13.13 -22.53 13.62
CA SER A 151 -14.33 -23.26 13.20
C SER A 151 -14.70 -24.40 14.14
N ASP A 152 -13.79 -24.80 15.03
CA ASP A 152 -13.96 -25.89 15.99
C ASP A 152 -14.08 -25.37 17.43
N SER A 153 -12.98 -25.08 18.13
CA SER A 153 -12.99 -24.65 19.51
C SER A 153 -11.96 -23.56 19.84
N ALA A 154 -12.34 -22.68 20.75
CA ALA A 154 -11.45 -21.65 21.30
C ALA A 154 -10.20 -22.26 21.95
N GLN A 155 -10.34 -23.43 22.58
CA GLN A 155 -9.24 -24.13 23.24
C GLN A 155 -8.18 -24.59 22.23
N ALA A 156 -8.60 -25.10 21.07
CA ALA A 156 -7.68 -25.53 20.01
C ALA A 156 -6.93 -24.34 19.41
N ALA A 157 -7.64 -23.25 19.09
CA ALA A 157 -7.00 -22.02 18.63
C ALA A 157 -6.05 -21.42 19.68
N GLY A 158 -6.43 -21.45 20.96
CA GLY A 158 -5.57 -21.04 22.06
C GLY A 158 -4.32 -21.91 22.20
N ALA A 159 -4.43 -23.23 22.01
CA ALA A 159 -3.28 -24.13 22.02
C ALA A 159 -2.34 -23.84 20.85
N GLU A 160 -2.87 -23.57 19.66
CA GLU A 160 -2.09 -23.19 18.49
C GLU A 160 -1.37 -21.85 18.70
N ARG A 161 -2.07 -20.86 19.26
CA ARG A 161 -1.51 -19.56 19.65
C ARG A 161 -0.34 -19.73 20.64
N GLN A 162 -0.50 -20.58 21.65
CA GLN A 162 0.57 -20.90 22.60
C GLN A 162 1.74 -21.64 21.95
N ARG A 163 1.49 -22.58 21.03
CA ARG A 163 2.53 -23.29 20.26
C ARG A 163 3.40 -22.33 19.46
N LEU A 164 2.80 -21.27 18.91
CA LEU A 164 3.50 -20.24 18.13
C LEU A 164 4.31 -19.27 19.01
N GLY A 165 4.03 -19.20 20.31
CA GLY A 165 4.74 -18.34 21.26
C GLY A 165 3.93 -17.17 21.81
N GLY A 166 2.60 -17.18 21.67
CA GLY A 166 1.70 -16.21 22.28
C GLY A 166 1.09 -15.19 21.32
N THR A 167 0.57 -14.10 21.89
CA THR A 167 -0.32 -13.11 21.24
C THR A 167 0.35 -12.24 20.18
N SER A 168 1.68 -12.06 20.23
CA SER A 168 2.47 -11.31 19.24
C SER A 168 3.41 -12.19 18.40
N ALA A 169 3.19 -13.51 18.40
CA ALA A 169 4.11 -14.47 17.78
C ALA A 169 4.30 -14.26 16.26
N LEU A 170 3.21 -13.98 15.52
CA LEU A 170 3.29 -13.77 14.07
C LEU A 170 4.08 -12.50 13.75
N THR A 171 3.77 -11.42 14.45
CA THR A 171 4.43 -10.13 14.33
C THR A 171 5.92 -10.28 14.63
N ARG A 172 6.29 -10.91 15.75
CA ARG A 172 7.69 -11.13 16.14
C ARG A 172 8.46 -11.99 15.13
N ALA A 173 7.82 -13.02 14.56
CA ALA A 173 8.43 -13.86 13.54
C ALA A 173 8.76 -13.07 12.27
N VAL A 174 7.83 -12.23 11.81
CA VAL A 174 7.99 -11.37 10.61
C VAL A 174 9.01 -10.25 10.82
N LEU A 175 9.12 -9.70 12.03
CA LEU A 175 10.14 -8.68 12.33
C LEU A 175 11.54 -9.30 12.39
N THR A 176 11.65 -10.50 12.95
CA THR A 176 12.95 -11.19 13.10
C THR A 176 13.48 -11.77 11.79
N SER A 177 12.61 -12.02 10.80
CA SER A 177 13.02 -12.56 9.50
C SER A 177 13.72 -11.55 8.59
N GLY A 178 13.68 -10.26 8.92
CA GLY A 178 14.25 -9.19 8.08
C GLY A 178 13.50 -8.96 6.77
N THR A 179 12.24 -9.41 6.69
CA THR A 179 11.39 -9.27 5.49
C THR A 179 10.53 -8.01 5.50
N ILE A 180 10.57 -7.22 6.57
CA ILE A 180 9.87 -5.94 6.72
C ILE A 180 10.93 -4.84 6.84
N PRO A 181 10.97 -3.88 5.88
CA PRO A 181 11.88 -2.75 5.97
C PRO A 181 11.34 -1.67 6.91
N SER A 182 12.24 -0.82 7.40
CA SER A 182 11.87 0.44 8.05
C SER A 182 11.53 1.50 7.01
N THR A 183 10.53 2.32 7.30
CA THR A 183 10.30 3.56 6.56
C THR A 183 11.19 4.69 7.03
N ARG A 184 11.20 5.75 6.23
CA ARG A 184 12.02 6.94 6.36
C ARG A 184 11.29 8.08 7.08
N SER A 185 9.99 8.20 6.87
CA SER A 185 9.16 9.19 7.56
C SER A 185 9.06 8.93 9.07
N ASP A 186 8.75 9.98 9.82
CA ASP A 186 8.48 9.90 11.28
C ASP A 186 7.02 9.53 11.58
N ARG A 187 6.28 9.07 10.57
CA ARG A 187 4.88 8.63 10.72
C ARG A 187 4.83 7.26 11.36
N VAL A 188 3.72 6.97 12.02
CA VAL A 188 3.46 5.61 12.49
C VAL A 188 2.96 4.76 11.33
N ILE A 189 3.26 3.47 11.36
CA ILE A 189 2.87 2.53 10.30
C ILE A 189 2.16 1.33 10.91
N ALA A 190 1.15 0.83 10.22
CA ALA A 190 0.46 -0.39 10.62
C ALA A 190 1.14 -1.63 10.02
N LEU A 191 1.23 -2.71 10.80
CA LEU A 191 1.64 -4.03 10.34
C LEU A 191 0.53 -5.03 10.70
N GLY A 192 -0.10 -5.61 9.70
CA GLY A 192 -1.06 -6.71 9.86
C GLY A 192 -0.39 -8.05 9.58
N CYS A 193 -0.60 -9.03 10.45
CA CYS A 193 -0.15 -10.41 10.24
C CYS A 193 -1.34 -11.36 10.40
N PHE A 194 -1.50 -12.27 9.46
CA PHE A 194 -2.59 -13.25 9.46
C PHE A 194 -2.07 -14.63 9.06
N LEU A 195 -2.48 -15.62 9.84
CA LEU A 195 -2.25 -17.03 9.58
C LEU A 195 -3.55 -17.81 9.81
N ALA A 196 -4.05 -18.44 8.76
CA ALA A 196 -5.01 -19.53 8.88
C ALA A 196 -4.26 -20.87 8.80
N CYS A 197 -4.53 -21.80 9.72
CA CYS A 197 -3.97 -23.16 9.75
C CYS A 197 -5.01 -24.19 10.22
N GLY A 198 -4.67 -25.48 10.12
CA GLY A 198 -5.58 -26.61 10.39
C GLY A 198 -5.95 -27.32 9.09
N ARG A 199 -7.22 -27.32 8.67
CA ARG A 199 -7.63 -27.94 7.38
C ARG A 199 -7.02 -27.33 6.11
N ALA A 200 -6.58 -26.08 6.19
CA ALA A 200 -5.96 -25.36 5.10
C ALA A 200 -5.00 -24.30 5.66
N THR A 201 -4.01 -23.92 4.85
CA THR A 201 -3.07 -22.86 5.20
C THR A 201 -3.28 -21.65 4.30
N SER A 202 -3.43 -20.48 4.91
CA SER A 202 -3.47 -19.19 4.21
C SER A 202 -2.74 -18.14 5.05
N THR A 203 -2.02 -17.24 4.40
CA THR A 203 -1.27 -16.19 5.08
C THR A 203 -1.40 -14.86 4.38
N GLU A 204 -1.35 -13.80 5.16
CA GLU A 204 -1.36 -12.42 4.69
C GLU A 204 -0.47 -11.60 5.62
N VAL A 205 0.37 -10.75 5.05
CA VAL A 205 1.10 -9.71 5.79
C VAL A 205 0.95 -8.40 5.04
N LYS A 206 0.52 -7.36 5.75
CA LYS A 206 0.35 -6.01 5.20
C LYS A 206 1.15 -5.00 5.98
N LEU A 207 1.87 -4.13 5.29
CA LEU A 207 2.55 -2.97 5.87
C LEU A 207 1.89 -1.71 5.31
N GLY A 208 1.24 -0.93 6.17
CA GLY A 208 0.27 0.09 5.75
C GLY A 208 -0.87 -0.54 4.98
N THR A 209 -0.92 -0.31 3.66
CA THR A 209 -1.91 -0.90 2.75
C THR A 209 -1.31 -1.93 1.80
N ALA A 210 0.03 -2.01 1.71
CA ALA A 210 0.74 -2.87 0.77
C ALA A 210 0.88 -4.31 1.29
N ASP A 211 0.77 -5.28 0.39
CA ASP A 211 1.03 -6.70 0.67
C ASP A 211 2.52 -7.04 0.64
N TRP A 212 2.94 -7.91 1.57
CA TRP A 212 4.33 -8.33 1.74
C TRP A 212 4.49 -9.86 1.61
N PRO A 213 4.59 -10.41 0.38
CA PRO A 213 4.65 -11.85 0.14
C PRO A 213 5.82 -12.56 0.82
N ALA A 214 6.99 -11.91 0.89
CA ALA A 214 8.16 -12.47 1.55
C ALA A 214 7.91 -12.72 3.06
N ALA A 215 7.18 -11.82 3.71
CA ALA A 215 6.77 -11.96 5.11
C ALA A 215 5.62 -12.96 5.26
N ALA A 216 4.66 -12.99 4.32
CA ALA A 216 3.59 -13.99 4.32
C ALA A 216 4.14 -15.44 4.20
N GLU A 217 5.22 -15.64 3.46
CA GLU A 217 5.93 -16.93 3.39
C GLU A 217 6.66 -17.29 4.69
N VAL A 218 7.07 -16.31 5.51
CA VAL A 218 7.57 -16.57 6.88
C VAL A 218 6.46 -17.18 7.72
N LEU A 219 5.28 -16.55 7.73
CA LEU A 219 4.12 -17.06 8.49
C LEU A 219 3.69 -18.45 8.02
N LYS A 220 3.74 -18.70 6.71
CA LYS A 220 3.33 -19.99 6.14
C LYS A 220 4.20 -21.14 6.62
N ARG A 221 5.49 -20.88 6.85
CA ARG A 221 6.44 -21.86 7.42
C ARG A 221 6.19 -22.15 8.90
N LEU A 222 5.44 -21.30 9.62
CA LEU A 222 5.05 -21.55 11.01
C LEU A 222 3.85 -22.51 11.11
N ALA A 223 3.06 -22.64 10.03
CA ALA A 223 1.87 -23.46 9.99
C ALA A 223 2.25 -24.96 10.00
N PRO A 224 1.53 -25.80 10.77
CA PRO A 224 1.63 -27.24 10.60
C PRO A 224 1.13 -27.65 9.20
N PRO A 225 1.50 -28.85 8.71
CA PRO A 225 0.89 -29.41 7.51
C PRO A 225 -0.64 -29.45 7.63
N PRO A 226 -1.38 -29.17 6.54
CA PRO A 226 -2.84 -29.22 6.58
C PRO A 226 -3.38 -30.60 6.97
N ASP A 227 -4.40 -30.61 7.81
CA ASP A 227 -5.13 -31.80 8.26
C ASP A 227 -6.62 -31.61 8.00
N GLU A 228 -7.17 -32.32 7.01
CA GLU A 228 -8.60 -32.22 6.63
C GLU A 228 -9.57 -32.55 7.77
N SER A 229 -9.11 -33.27 8.81
CA SER A 229 -9.91 -33.59 9.99
C SER A 229 -9.93 -32.48 11.05
N ALA A 230 -9.03 -31.50 10.95
CA ALA A 230 -8.91 -30.39 11.89
C ALA A 230 -9.89 -29.25 11.55
N GLY A 231 -10.24 -28.45 12.57
CA GLY A 231 -10.87 -27.15 12.33
C GLY A 231 -9.92 -26.18 11.63
N LEU A 232 -10.45 -25.05 11.17
CA LEU A 232 -9.66 -23.92 10.71
C LEU A 232 -9.44 -22.96 11.88
N HIS A 233 -8.19 -22.65 12.20
CA HIS A 233 -7.81 -21.62 13.17
C HIS A 233 -7.25 -20.43 12.40
N MET A 234 -7.85 -19.27 12.60
CA MET A 234 -7.52 -18.02 11.92
C MET A 234 -6.97 -17.05 12.97
N LEU A 235 -5.66 -16.87 12.95
CA LEU A 235 -4.88 -16.10 13.89
C LEU A 235 -4.54 -14.75 13.25
N ARG A 236 -5.05 -13.65 13.82
CA ARG A 236 -4.76 -12.30 13.33
C ARG A 236 -4.04 -11.49 14.39
N GLU A 237 -3.03 -10.77 13.98
CA GLU A 237 -2.33 -9.78 14.78
C GLU A 237 -2.31 -8.46 14.00
N TRP A 238 -2.40 -7.36 14.73
CA TRP A 238 -2.26 -6.04 14.16
C TRP A 238 -1.40 -5.19 15.09
N ALA A 239 -0.45 -4.49 14.49
CA ALA A 239 0.54 -3.71 15.19
C ALA A 239 0.60 -2.28 14.64
N VAL A 240 0.88 -1.32 15.53
CA VAL A 240 1.25 0.05 15.16
C VAL A 240 2.71 0.28 15.56
N LEU A 241 3.50 0.71 14.59
CA LEU A 241 4.94 0.94 14.67
C LEU A 241 5.19 2.43 14.80
N ALA A 242 5.65 2.87 15.96
CA ALA A 242 6.03 4.25 16.19
C ALA A 242 7.57 4.37 16.16
N PRO A 243 8.16 5.14 15.23
CA PRO A 243 9.60 5.37 15.25
C PRO A 243 9.98 6.17 16.52
N LEU A 244 11.06 5.74 17.18
CA LEU A 244 11.57 6.38 18.40
C LEU A 244 12.70 7.39 18.12
N GLU A 245 13.22 7.38 16.89
CA GLU A 245 14.33 8.20 16.44
C GLU A 245 14.21 8.51 14.95
N PRO A 246 14.87 9.57 14.43
CA PRO A 246 14.91 9.86 13.01
C PRO A 246 15.52 8.71 12.21
N ALA A 247 15.14 8.59 10.95
CA ALA A 247 15.64 7.53 10.10
C ALA A 247 17.17 7.70 9.84
N PRO A 248 17.97 6.63 9.94
CA PRO A 248 19.42 6.72 9.77
C PRO A 248 19.79 7.12 8.34
N GLU A 249 20.93 7.75 8.12
CA GLU A 249 21.41 8.14 6.77
C GLU A 249 21.33 6.98 5.76
N LEU A 250 20.80 7.24 4.55
CA LEU A 250 20.76 6.23 3.48
C LEU A 250 22.18 5.75 3.13
N THR A 251 22.32 4.42 3.03
CA THR A 251 23.53 3.75 2.55
C THR A 251 23.18 2.93 1.30
N ARG A 252 24.14 2.75 0.39
CA ARG A 252 23.96 1.91 -0.81
C ARG A 252 23.47 0.51 -0.45
N GLU A 253 24.08 -0.11 0.56
CA GLU A 253 23.75 -1.46 1.00
C GLU A 253 22.35 -1.53 1.61
N GLY A 254 22.01 -0.63 2.55
CA GLY A 254 20.69 -0.60 3.17
C GLY A 254 19.56 -0.32 2.17
N LEU A 255 19.79 0.60 1.25
CA LEU A 255 18.84 0.90 0.19
C LEU A 255 18.67 -0.31 -0.75
N GLN A 256 19.76 -0.94 -1.20
CA GLN A 256 19.66 -2.11 -2.07
C GLN A 256 18.95 -3.29 -1.40
N ARG A 257 19.14 -3.50 -0.09
CA ARG A 257 18.37 -4.51 0.67
C ARG A 257 16.88 -4.23 0.66
N THR A 258 16.49 -2.97 0.88
CA THR A 258 15.07 -2.56 0.82
C THR A 258 14.48 -2.79 -0.57
N LEU A 259 15.21 -2.40 -1.62
CA LEU A 259 14.83 -2.61 -3.01
C LEU A 259 14.73 -4.10 -3.39
N ASP A 260 15.58 -4.95 -2.82
CA ASP A 260 15.51 -6.40 -3.00
C ASP A 260 14.24 -7.02 -2.43
N LEU A 261 13.78 -6.51 -1.29
CA LEU A 261 12.51 -6.92 -0.71
C LEU A 261 11.34 -6.43 -1.56
N LEU A 262 11.35 -5.15 -1.99
CA LEU A 262 10.32 -4.61 -2.88
C LEU A 262 10.22 -5.40 -4.19
N ARG A 263 11.35 -5.81 -4.76
CA ARG A 263 11.39 -6.64 -5.97
C ARG A 263 10.60 -7.94 -5.84
N ALA A 264 10.53 -8.52 -4.64
CA ALA A 264 9.75 -9.75 -4.39
C ALA A 264 8.23 -9.51 -4.54
N CYS A 265 7.78 -8.26 -4.52
CA CYS A 265 6.40 -7.87 -4.74
C CYS A 265 6.06 -7.71 -6.24
N GLY A 266 7.03 -7.85 -7.16
CA GLY A 266 6.84 -7.54 -8.59
C GLY A 266 5.82 -8.40 -9.36
N ALA A 267 5.28 -9.45 -8.74
CA ALA A 267 4.13 -10.18 -9.26
C ALA A 267 2.81 -9.40 -9.11
N ASP A 268 2.73 -8.51 -8.13
CA ASP A 268 1.60 -7.60 -7.94
C ASP A 268 1.75 -6.40 -8.89
N PRO A 269 0.87 -6.26 -9.90
CA PRO A 269 0.89 -5.15 -10.85
C PRO A 269 0.54 -3.79 -10.22
N ASP A 270 -0.02 -3.76 -9.01
CA ASP A 270 -0.31 -2.56 -8.24
C ASP A 270 0.88 -2.07 -7.41
N SER A 271 1.85 -2.94 -7.13
CA SER A 271 3.08 -2.61 -6.40
C SER A 271 4.07 -1.81 -7.23
N GLU A 272 5.00 -1.10 -6.57
CA GLU A 272 6.08 -0.37 -7.24
C GLU A 272 6.93 -1.29 -8.12
N ALA A 273 7.27 -2.49 -7.62
CA ALA A 273 8.06 -3.46 -8.36
C ALA A 273 7.31 -4.07 -9.57
N GLY A 274 5.98 -4.03 -9.55
CA GLY A 274 5.12 -4.40 -10.68
C GLY A 274 5.07 -3.36 -11.79
N TRP A 275 5.69 -2.19 -11.60
CA TRP A 275 5.70 -1.11 -12.58
C TRP A 275 6.75 -1.33 -13.70
N CYS A 276 6.51 -0.82 -14.91
CA CYS A 276 7.40 -1.08 -16.06
C CYS A 276 8.85 -0.60 -15.85
N GLY A 277 9.03 0.59 -15.29
CA GLY A 277 10.36 1.10 -14.89
C GLY A 277 11.05 0.16 -13.92
N ALA A 278 10.34 -0.25 -12.86
CA ALA A 278 10.86 -1.16 -11.86
C ALA A 278 11.30 -2.52 -12.43
N ARG A 279 10.57 -3.04 -13.41
CA ARG A 279 10.96 -4.25 -14.16
C ARG A 279 12.16 -4.02 -15.05
N HIS A 280 12.27 -2.84 -15.68
CA HIS A 280 13.38 -2.50 -16.56
C HIS A 280 14.71 -2.43 -15.80
N HIS A 281 14.75 -1.71 -14.68
CA HIS A 281 15.95 -1.62 -13.84
C HIS A 281 16.02 -2.71 -12.76
N GLY A 282 15.03 -3.61 -12.68
CA GLY A 282 14.99 -4.75 -11.76
C GLY A 282 15.11 -4.39 -10.27
N MET A 283 14.64 -3.21 -9.85
CA MET A 283 14.92 -2.65 -8.52
C MET A 283 16.42 -2.69 -8.13
N ARG A 284 17.30 -2.37 -9.09
CA ARG A 284 18.76 -2.33 -8.88
C ARG A 284 19.31 -0.91 -8.95
N LEU A 285 20.18 -0.59 -8.01
CA LEU A 285 21.01 0.61 -8.05
C LEU A 285 22.20 0.38 -9.01
N ALA A 286 22.42 1.30 -9.94
CA ALA A 286 23.67 1.31 -10.72
C ALA A 286 24.84 1.76 -9.85
N GLU A 287 26.07 1.59 -10.34
CA GLU A 287 27.27 2.04 -9.63
C GLU A 287 27.24 3.56 -9.33
N PRO A 288 27.87 4.00 -8.23
CA PRO A 288 28.04 5.42 -7.94
C PRO A 288 28.79 6.15 -9.05
N GLY A 289 28.45 7.42 -9.23
CA GLY A 289 29.01 8.29 -10.26
C GLY A 289 30.10 9.23 -9.73
N PRO A 290 30.74 10.02 -10.63
CA PRO A 290 31.67 11.06 -10.23
C PRO A 290 30.94 12.19 -9.47
N ALA A 291 31.70 12.90 -8.62
CA ALA A 291 31.19 14.09 -7.96
C ALA A 291 30.90 15.22 -8.97
N ASN A 292 29.84 15.97 -8.71
CA ASN A 292 29.46 17.14 -9.49
C ASN A 292 29.14 18.31 -8.54
N ALA A 293 30.04 19.31 -8.52
CA ALA A 293 29.92 20.46 -7.65
C ALA A 293 28.79 21.44 -8.05
N ALA A 294 28.20 21.28 -9.24
CA ALA A 294 27.04 22.07 -9.65
C ALA A 294 25.72 21.56 -9.02
N LEU A 295 25.73 20.36 -8.43
CA LEU A 295 24.55 19.77 -7.81
C LEU A 295 24.42 20.17 -6.34
N PRO A 296 23.19 20.27 -5.82
CA PRO A 296 22.91 20.31 -4.39
C PRO A 296 23.64 19.19 -3.64
N ALA A 297 24.04 19.49 -2.40
CA ALA A 297 24.93 18.64 -1.61
C ALA A 297 24.36 17.23 -1.38
N ASP A 298 23.06 17.13 -1.20
CA ASP A 298 22.35 15.88 -0.95
C ASP A 298 22.29 14.99 -2.21
N MET A 299 21.96 15.57 -3.37
CA MET A 299 22.01 14.88 -4.66
C MET A 299 23.45 14.43 -5.02
N ASN A 300 24.43 15.32 -4.85
CA ASN A 300 25.84 14.97 -5.09
C ASN A 300 26.31 13.83 -4.17
N ARG A 301 25.88 13.84 -2.90
CA ARG A 301 26.18 12.76 -1.94
C ARG A 301 25.50 11.45 -2.36
N PHE A 302 24.25 11.48 -2.81
CA PHE A 302 23.56 10.29 -3.32
C PHE A 302 24.27 9.72 -4.55
N LEU A 303 24.59 10.55 -5.55
CA LEU A 303 25.27 10.10 -6.77
C LEU A 303 26.63 9.44 -6.48
N THR A 304 27.41 10.04 -5.59
CA THR A 304 28.79 9.61 -5.31
C THR A 304 28.90 8.42 -4.36
N ARG A 305 27.89 8.18 -3.52
CA ARG A 305 27.92 7.12 -2.49
C ARG A 305 26.89 6.03 -2.69
N ILE A 306 25.77 6.34 -3.33
CA ILE A 306 24.62 5.45 -3.44
C ILE A 306 24.49 4.95 -4.87
N ALA A 307 24.08 5.78 -5.83
CA ALA A 307 23.88 5.34 -7.21
C ALA A 307 23.86 6.51 -8.20
N ALA A 308 24.48 6.32 -9.36
CA ALA A 308 24.38 7.30 -10.45
C ALA A 308 23.04 7.26 -11.18
N ARG A 309 22.36 6.11 -11.19
CA ARG A 309 21.09 5.83 -11.92
C ARG A 309 20.46 4.53 -11.41
N GLY A 310 19.32 4.13 -11.98
CA GLY A 310 18.69 2.83 -11.74
C GLY A 310 17.45 2.96 -10.87
N ALA A 311 17.35 2.17 -9.79
CA ALA A 311 16.13 2.11 -9.00
C ALA A 311 15.68 3.47 -8.43
N GLY A 312 14.44 3.81 -8.76
CA GLY A 312 13.82 5.07 -8.36
C GLY A 312 12.39 5.18 -8.88
N PRO A 313 11.74 6.32 -8.60
CA PRO A 313 10.37 6.58 -9.03
C PRO A 313 10.22 6.55 -10.53
N GLY A 314 9.02 6.20 -10.96
CA GLY A 314 8.70 6.10 -12.38
C GLY A 314 9.71 5.21 -13.10
N TYR A 315 10.26 5.67 -14.23
CA TYR A 315 11.13 4.84 -15.09
C TYR A 315 12.54 4.61 -14.52
N GLY A 316 12.75 5.02 -13.27
CA GLY A 316 14.01 4.92 -12.57
C GLY A 316 14.76 6.25 -12.60
N LEU A 317 15.74 6.36 -11.70
CA LEU A 317 16.66 7.48 -11.69
C LEU A 317 17.47 7.49 -12.98
N ASP A 318 17.39 8.59 -13.72
CA ASP A 318 18.27 8.94 -14.84
C ASP A 318 18.72 10.41 -14.74
N PRO A 319 19.59 10.74 -13.78
CA PRO A 319 19.95 12.13 -13.53
C PRO A 319 20.81 12.72 -14.64
N ARG A 320 20.31 13.77 -15.31
CA ARG A 320 21.03 14.47 -16.39
C ARG A 320 20.68 15.96 -16.46
N PRO A 321 21.61 16.84 -16.87
CA PRO A 321 21.31 18.26 -17.00
C PRO A 321 20.26 18.48 -18.10
N ILE A 322 19.30 19.38 -17.84
CA ILE A 322 18.38 19.90 -18.84
C ILE A 322 18.94 21.22 -19.38
N ASP A 323 19.17 22.17 -18.48
CA ASP A 323 19.78 23.47 -18.77
C ASP A 323 20.62 23.96 -17.57
N GLY A 324 20.96 25.26 -17.55
CA GLY A 324 21.76 25.85 -16.47
C GLY A 324 21.06 25.95 -15.11
N ARG A 325 19.75 25.71 -15.06
CA ARG A 325 18.92 25.77 -13.85
C ARG A 325 18.32 24.42 -13.47
N TRP A 326 17.96 23.59 -14.44
CA TRP A 326 17.19 22.38 -14.21
C TRP A 326 17.99 21.12 -14.51
N TRP A 327 17.77 20.11 -13.66
CA TRP A 327 18.36 18.79 -13.79
C TRP A 327 17.25 17.73 -13.79
N HIS A 328 17.16 16.93 -14.84
CA HIS A 328 16.22 15.82 -14.91
C HIS A 328 16.56 14.76 -13.87
N LEU A 329 15.58 14.20 -13.15
CA LEU A 329 15.78 13.13 -12.18
C LEU A 329 15.23 11.78 -12.66
N ALA A 330 13.99 11.75 -13.14
CA ALA A 330 13.31 10.54 -13.58
C ALA A 330 12.06 10.89 -14.41
N ASP A 331 11.73 10.05 -15.38
CA ASP A 331 10.46 10.15 -16.11
C ASP A 331 9.32 9.61 -15.24
N ALA A 332 8.24 10.39 -15.10
CA ALA A 332 7.02 10.00 -14.39
C ALA A 332 6.02 9.27 -15.30
N GLY A 333 6.13 9.46 -16.61
CA GLY A 333 5.34 8.80 -17.65
C GLY A 333 4.50 9.75 -18.49
N CYS A 334 4.16 9.33 -19.71
CA CYS A 334 3.34 10.08 -20.67
C CYS A 334 3.79 11.52 -20.97
N GLY A 335 5.07 11.84 -20.75
CA GLY A 335 5.64 13.17 -20.97
C GLY A 335 5.79 14.02 -19.71
N ALA A 336 5.37 13.51 -18.54
CA ALA A 336 5.69 14.10 -17.24
C ALA A 336 7.04 13.61 -16.71
N GLU A 337 7.78 14.48 -16.04
CA GLU A 337 9.10 14.22 -15.47
C GLU A 337 9.29 14.90 -14.10
N TRP A 338 10.14 14.32 -13.26
CA TRP A 338 10.64 15.01 -12.07
C TRP A 338 11.96 15.70 -12.38
N ALA A 339 12.09 16.96 -11.98
CA ALA A 339 13.27 17.78 -12.17
C ALA A 339 13.72 18.46 -10.87
N LEU A 340 15.03 18.58 -10.69
CA LEU A 340 15.68 19.30 -9.61
C LEU A 340 15.99 20.73 -10.05
N ASP A 341 15.53 21.72 -9.28
CA ASP A 341 15.93 23.12 -9.44
C ASP A 341 17.29 23.33 -8.76
N LEU A 342 18.32 23.69 -9.53
CA LEU A 342 19.66 23.96 -9.01
C LEU A 342 19.73 25.29 -8.23
N ALA A 343 18.72 26.15 -8.34
CA ALA A 343 18.70 27.44 -7.65
C ALA A 343 18.39 27.31 -6.16
N ASP A 344 17.44 26.45 -5.79
CA ASP A 344 16.99 26.26 -4.40
C ASP A 344 17.07 24.80 -3.92
N GLY A 345 17.42 23.87 -4.81
CA GLY A 345 17.55 22.45 -4.52
C GLY A 345 16.22 21.68 -4.50
N ALA A 346 15.08 22.33 -4.78
CA ALA A 346 13.77 21.68 -4.70
C ALA A 346 13.51 20.73 -5.88
N VAL A 347 12.68 19.72 -5.65
CA VAL A 347 12.19 18.83 -6.70
C VAL A 347 10.81 19.26 -7.15
N TRP A 348 10.63 19.32 -8.46
CA TRP A 348 9.42 19.70 -9.16
C TRP A 348 8.91 18.53 -10.02
N LEU A 349 7.60 18.41 -10.13
CA LEU A 349 6.94 17.57 -11.13
C LEU A 349 6.54 18.49 -12.28
N ASP A 350 7.16 18.27 -13.44
CA ASP A 350 6.81 18.93 -14.69
C ASP A 350 5.89 18.02 -15.48
N SER A 351 4.62 18.39 -15.53
CA SER A 351 3.59 17.71 -16.30
C SER A 351 3.01 18.61 -17.38
N ARG A 352 3.74 19.66 -17.79
CA ARG A 352 3.24 20.62 -18.78
C ARG A 352 2.86 19.99 -20.12
N ALA A 353 3.54 18.91 -20.50
CA ALA A 353 3.21 18.13 -21.69
C ALA A 353 1.87 17.37 -21.58
N CYS A 354 1.34 17.18 -20.37
CA CYS A 354 0.15 16.38 -20.08
C CYS A 354 -1.05 17.24 -19.68
N ASP A 355 -0.87 18.15 -18.72
CA ASP A 355 -1.97 18.90 -18.08
C ASP A 355 -1.62 20.38 -17.79
N ASP A 356 -0.58 20.91 -18.44
CA ASP A 356 -0.03 22.25 -18.18
C ASP A 356 0.47 22.46 -16.72
N GLY A 357 0.59 21.38 -15.94
CA GLY A 357 0.98 21.40 -14.53
C GLY A 357 2.48 21.58 -14.32
N PHE A 358 2.84 22.38 -13.32
CA PHE A 358 4.23 22.53 -12.86
C PHE A 358 4.23 22.84 -11.36
N ALA A 359 4.61 21.86 -10.54
CA ALA A 359 4.45 21.96 -9.09
C ALA A 359 5.70 21.50 -8.35
N ARG A 360 6.05 22.24 -7.29
CA ARG A 360 7.06 21.79 -6.33
C ARG A 360 6.48 20.62 -5.53
N VAL A 361 7.19 19.50 -5.52
CA VAL A 361 6.73 18.25 -4.87
C VAL A 361 7.59 17.84 -3.68
N ALA A 362 8.82 18.34 -3.58
CA ALA A 362 9.66 18.11 -2.41
C ALA A 362 10.61 19.28 -2.13
N PRO A 363 11.06 19.44 -0.87
CA PRO A 363 12.00 20.50 -0.54
C PRO A 363 13.40 20.26 -1.10
N ASP A 364 13.80 18.99 -1.27
CA ASP A 364 15.11 18.56 -1.77
C ASP A 364 15.04 17.13 -2.37
N PHE A 365 16.16 16.66 -2.93
CA PHE A 365 16.25 15.34 -3.56
C PHE A 365 16.07 14.21 -2.55
N THR A 366 16.65 14.34 -1.36
CA THR A 366 16.55 13.29 -0.33
C THR A 366 15.10 13.10 0.11
N ALA A 367 14.39 14.18 0.41
CA ALA A 367 12.98 14.14 0.80
C ALA A 367 12.10 13.54 -0.30
N TRP A 368 12.37 13.86 -1.57
CA TRP A 368 11.66 13.27 -2.71
C TRP A 368 11.90 11.76 -2.84
N TYR A 369 13.16 11.33 -2.79
CA TYR A 369 13.51 9.91 -2.94
C TYR A 369 13.03 9.06 -1.77
N GLU A 370 13.14 9.58 -0.54
CA GLU A 370 12.64 8.90 0.65
C GLU A 370 11.11 8.84 0.68
N ALA A 371 10.41 9.88 0.21
CA ALA A 371 8.95 9.84 0.05
C ALA A 371 8.51 8.77 -0.97
N TRP A 372 9.23 8.64 -2.09
CA TRP A 372 9.00 7.55 -3.03
C TRP A 372 9.23 6.18 -2.39
N LEU A 373 10.32 6.03 -1.63
CA LEU A 373 10.67 4.77 -0.98
C LEU A 373 9.59 4.36 0.03
N ASP A 374 9.12 5.29 0.86
CA ASP A 374 8.01 5.06 1.78
C ASP A 374 6.74 4.64 1.02
N ASN A 375 6.40 5.36 -0.06
CA ASN A 375 5.27 5.01 -0.91
C ASN A 375 5.37 3.59 -1.49
N ALA A 376 6.55 3.20 -1.96
CA ALA A 376 6.81 1.86 -2.46
C ALA A 376 6.69 0.79 -1.37
N ILE A 377 7.06 1.11 -0.12
CA ILE A 377 7.06 0.19 1.02
C ILE A 377 5.65 -0.07 1.55
N HIS A 378 4.85 0.97 1.74
CA HIS A 378 3.58 0.84 2.48
C HIS A 378 2.33 1.24 1.70
N GLY A 379 2.46 1.44 0.38
CA GLY A 379 1.32 1.62 -0.52
C GLY A 379 0.67 3.00 -0.49
N GLY A 380 1.41 4.03 -0.08
CA GLY A 380 0.99 5.44 -0.12
C GLY A 380 1.99 6.38 0.55
N GLY A 381 1.79 7.69 0.53
CA GLY A 381 2.67 8.65 1.22
C GLY A 381 2.57 10.05 0.63
N PRO A 382 3.32 11.05 1.13
CA PRO A 382 3.32 12.41 0.57
C PRO A 382 3.99 12.49 -0.81
N PHE A 383 4.36 11.35 -1.39
CA PHE A 383 4.94 11.30 -2.72
C PHE A 383 3.89 11.74 -3.73
N ALA A 384 4.14 12.88 -4.37
CA ALA A 384 3.33 13.37 -5.48
C ALA A 384 3.50 12.40 -6.67
N ARG A 385 2.71 11.33 -6.64
CA ARG A 385 2.62 10.34 -7.70
C ARG A 385 1.92 11.00 -8.88
N TRP A 386 2.46 10.80 -10.06
CA TRP A 386 1.75 11.14 -11.29
C TRP A 386 0.44 10.33 -11.38
N ASP A 387 -0.70 11.01 -11.46
CA ASP A 387 -1.99 10.36 -11.64
C ASP A 387 -2.11 9.95 -13.11
N HIS A 388 -1.88 8.67 -13.39
CA HIS A 388 -2.04 8.08 -14.72
C HIS A 388 -3.43 8.31 -15.34
N ARG A 389 -4.46 8.70 -14.56
CA ARG A 389 -5.75 9.11 -15.12
C ARG A 389 -5.64 10.38 -15.96
N ALA A 390 -4.63 11.21 -15.72
CA ALA A 390 -4.30 12.36 -16.57
C ALA A 390 -3.60 11.96 -17.88
N ASP A 391 -3.13 10.72 -18.02
CA ASP A 391 -2.43 10.29 -19.23
C ASP A 391 -3.31 10.38 -20.48
N ALA A 392 -2.72 10.83 -21.58
CA ALA A 392 -3.39 10.88 -22.88
C ALA A 392 -3.96 9.51 -23.31
N ALA A 393 -3.31 8.41 -22.92
CA ALA A 393 -3.83 7.07 -23.14
C ALA A 393 -5.08 6.80 -22.27
N TYR A 394 -5.06 7.10 -20.98
CA TYR A 394 -6.23 6.96 -20.13
C TYR A 394 -7.40 7.82 -20.61
N GLN A 395 -7.14 9.08 -20.96
CA GLN A 395 -8.14 9.99 -21.53
C GLN A 395 -8.70 9.48 -22.86
N GLY A 396 -7.84 8.89 -23.71
CA GLY A 396 -8.24 8.21 -24.93
C GLY A 396 -9.20 7.06 -24.67
N LEU A 397 -8.91 6.21 -23.68
CA LEU A 397 -9.76 5.11 -23.24
C LEU A 397 -11.09 5.60 -22.66
N ALA A 398 -11.06 6.57 -21.75
CA ALA A 398 -12.24 7.14 -21.11
C ALA A 398 -13.20 7.72 -22.17
N ARG A 399 -12.67 8.44 -23.16
CA ARG A 399 -13.44 8.90 -24.31
C ARG A 399 -14.04 7.75 -25.11
N ALA A 400 -13.26 6.69 -25.39
CA ALA A 400 -13.77 5.55 -26.14
C ALA A 400 -14.85 4.76 -25.40
N VAL A 401 -14.75 4.64 -24.07
CA VAL A 401 -15.83 4.08 -23.21
C VAL A 401 -17.09 4.93 -23.36
N HIS A 402 -16.95 6.25 -23.28
CA HIS A 402 -18.08 7.17 -23.40
C HIS A 402 -18.75 7.10 -24.78
N GLU A 403 -17.98 7.00 -25.84
CA GLU A 403 -18.48 6.99 -27.23
C GLU A 403 -19.05 5.63 -27.66
N ASN A 404 -18.44 4.53 -27.24
CA ASN A 404 -18.72 3.19 -27.80
C ASN A 404 -19.25 2.17 -26.77
N GLY A 405 -19.22 2.51 -25.48
CA GLY A 405 -19.46 1.56 -24.39
C GLY A 405 -18.26 0.66 -24.11
N ALA A 406 -18.11 0.24 -22.84
CA ALA A 406 -16.98 -0.56 -22.38
C ALA A 406 -16.81 -1.90 -23.14
N ASP A 407 -17.91 -2.58 -23.45
CA ASP A 407 -17.91 -3.89 -24.11
C ASP A 407 -17.41 -3.85 -25.57
N ALA A 408 -17.46 -2.68 -26.21
CA ALA A 408 -17.02 -2.50 -27.59
C ALA A 408 -15.52 -2.27 -27.71
N LEU A 409 -14.84 -1.92 -26.61
CA LEU A 409 -13.43 -1.50 -26.59
C LEU A 409 -12.45 -2.51 -27.20
N PRO A 410 -12.56 -3.83 -26.96
CA PRO A 410 -11.66 -4.81 -27.59
C PRO A 410 -11.66 -4.78 -29.13
N ARG A 411 -12.76 -4.28 -29.73
CA ARG A 411 -12.93 -4.21 -31.19
C ARG A 411 -12.66 -2.82 -31.75
N THR A 412 -12.89 -1.77 -30.99
CA THR A 412 -12.78 -0.37 -31.44
C THR A 412 -11.39 0.22 -31.18
N MET A 413 -10.72 -0.19 -30.10
CA MET A 413 -9.37 0.28 -29.76
C MET A 413 -8.29 -0.69 -30.22
N THR A 414 -8.08 -0.77 -31.54
CA THR A 414 -7.05 -1.63 -32.14
C THR A 414 -5.71 -0.93 -32.35
N ARG A 415 -5.66 0.41 -32.20
CA ARG A 415 -4.43 1.18 -32.27
C ARG A 415 -4.49 2.45 -31.41
N VAL A 416 -3.53 2.58 -30.51
CA VAL A 416 -3.30 3.72 -29.61
C VAL A 416 -1.93 4.29 -29.95
N ARG A 417 -1.88 5.58 -30.25
CA ARG A 417 -0.64 6.31 -30.49
C ARG A 417 -0.52 7.41 -29.45
N ILE A 418 0.55 7.36 -28.67
CA ILE A 418 0.91 8.39 -27.69
C ILE A 418 2.16 9.08 -28.25
N HIS A 419 2.23 10.39 -28.14
CA HIS A 419 3.40 11.15 -28.58
C HIS A 419 3.88 12.05 -27.44
N SER A 420 5.18 12.32 -27.39
CA SER A 420 5.75 13.38 -26.55
C SER A 420 5.34 14.77 -27.07
N SER A 421 5.61 15.80 -26.28
CA SER A 421 5.49 17.21 -26.70
C SER A 421 6.35 17.55 -27.93
N GLU A 422 7.45 16.81 -28.14
CA GLU A 422 8.34 16.93 -29.29
C GLU A 422 7.89 16.08 -30.51
N GLY A 423 6.80 15.32 -30.37
CA GLY A 423 6.20 14.52 -31.46
C GLY A 423 6.75 13.11 -31.61
N GLU A 424 7.60 12.65 -30.68
CA GLU A 424 8.14 11.29 -30.70
C GLU A 424 7.14 10.27 -30.16
N PRO A 425 6.99 9.08 -30.77
CA PRO A 425 6.06 8.07 -30.28
C PRO A 425 6.48 7.51 -28.90
N LEU A 426 5.57 7.54 -27.94
CA LEU A 426 5.73 7.01 -26.58
C LEU A 426 4.91 5.74 -26.38
N GLY A 427 5.38 4.84 -25.51
CA GLY A 427 4.57 3.74 -24.99
C GLY A 427 3.66 4.18 -23.86
N PRO A 428 2.56 3.45 -23.57
CA PRO A 428 1.71 3.71 -22.41
C PRO A 428 2.49 3.46 -21.10
N CYS A 429 2.08 4.13 -20.03
CA CYS A 429 2.48 3.70 -18.70
C CYS A 429 1.75 2.38 -18.33
N HIS A 430 2.29 1.62 -17.37
CA HIS A 430 1.69 0.36 -16.95
C HIS A 430 0.25 0.50 -16.43
N ALA A 431 -0.06 1.61 -15.75
CA ALA A 431 -1.42 1.85 -15.25
C ALA A 431 -2.41 2.09 -16.40
N CYS A 432 -1.96 2.72 -17.49
CA CYS A 432 -2.69 2.74 -18.75
C CYS A 432 -2.83 1.33 -19.34
N GLU A 433 -1.75 0.56 -19.49
CA GLU A 433 -1.82 -0.82 -20.01
C GLU A 433 -2.81 -1.70 -19.21
N ARG A 434 -2.77 -1.64 -17.87
CA ARG A 434 -3.67 -2.40 -17.00
C ARG A 434 -5.11 -1.93 -17.12
N THR A 435 -5.33 -0.62 -17.18
CA THR A 435 -6.68 -0.07 -17.35
C THR A 435 -7.26 -0.56 -18.68
N TYR A 436 -6.49 -0.54 -19.76
CA TYR A 436 -6.88 -1.08 -21.06
C TYR A 436 -7.15 -2.60 -21.00
N ALA A 437 -6.28 -3.37 -20.34
CA ALA A 437 -6.44 -4.81 -20.17
C ALA A 437 -7.72 -5.18 -19.39
N ARG A 438 -8.12 -4.37 -18.38
CA ARG A 438 -9.38 -4.54 -17.64
C ARG A 438 -10.61 -4.45 -18.55
N PHE A 439 -10.52 -3.70 -19.65
CA PHE A 439 -11.56 -3.61 -20.66
C PHE A 439 -11.35 -4.55 -21.86
N GLY A 440 -10.42 -5.51 -21.73
CA GLY A 440 -10.16 -6.52 -22.76
C GLY A 440 -9.45 -5.99 -24.01
N VAL A 441 -8.86 -4.79 -23.96
CA VAL A 441 -8.05 -4.26 -25.08
C VAL A 441 -6.68 -4.92 -25.05
N ALA A 442 -6.28 -5.48 -26.19
CA ALA A 442 -5.04 -6.23 -26.30
C ALA A 442 -3.81 -5.30 -26.24
N PRO A 443 -2.68 -5.71 -25.61
CA PRO A 443 -1.47 -4.88 -25.50
C PRO A 443 -0.91 -4.40 -26.85
N GLU A 444 -1.15 -5.16 -27.93
CA GLU A 444 -0.72 -4.84 -29.29
C GLU A 444 -1.42 -3.60 -29.88
N ALA A 445 -2.48 -3.12 -29.22
CA ALA A 445 -3.10 -1.86 -29.57
C ALA A 445 -2.13 -0.69 -29.40
N PHE A 446 -1.17 -0.73 -28.48
CA PHE A 446 -0.22 0.37 -28.31
C PHE A 446 0.86 0.33 -29.39
N THR A 447 0.98 1.42 -30.15
CA THR A 447 2.10 1.58 -31.09
C THR A 447 3.26 2.27 -30.40
N THR A 448 4.26 1.50 -29.97
CA THR A 448 5.52 2.02 -29.40
C THR A 448 6.52 2.39 -30.50
N ALA A 449 7.43 3.33 -30.22
CA ALA A 449 8.61 3.54 -31.07
C ALA A 449 9.42 2.23 -31.20
N PRO A 450 10.07 1.95 -32.35
CA PRO A 450 11.05 0.88 -32.41
C PRO A 450 12.17 1.14 -31.39
N SER A 451 12.52 0.14 -30.59
CA SER A 451 13.63 0.23 -29.64
C SER A 451 14.91 0.68 -30.38
N PRO A 452 15.65 1.69 -29.89
CA PRO A 452 16.97 1.99 -30.42
C PRO A 452 17.89 0.81 -30.06
N GLY A 453 18.03 -0.13 -30.98
CA GLY A 453 18.77 -1.38 -30.78
C GLY A 453 18.41 -2.53 -31.74
N THR A 454 17.34 -2.43 -32.51
CA THR A 454 17.02 -3.41 -33.57
C THR A 454 17.20 -2.80 -34.96
N ALA A 455 18.44 -2.45 -35.31
CA ALA A 455 18.85 -2.40 -36.71
C ALA A 455 19.45 -3.77 -37.07
N PRO A 456 18.99 -4.44 -38.12
CA PRO A 456 19.57 -5.71 -38.55
C PRO A 456 20.93 -5.44 -39.19
N SER A 457 21.95 -6.11 -38.67
CA SER A 457 23.15 -6.48 -39.44
C SER A 457 23.17 -7.98 -39.62
#